data_AF-A0A7C7E991-F1
#
_entry.id   AF-A0A7C7E991-F1
#
_cell.length_a   1.000
_cell.length_b   1.000
_cell.length_c   1.000
_cell.angle_alpha   90.00
_cell.angle_beta   90.00
_cell.angle_gamma   90.00
#
_symmetry.space_group_name_H-M   'P 1'
#
loop_
_entity.id
_entity.type
_entity.pdbx_description
1 polymer ?
#
loop_
_entity_poly.entity_id
_entity_poly.type
_entity_poly.pdbx_seq_one_letter_code
_entity_poly.pdbx_strand_id
1 'polypeptide(L)' 'MTEEEIIKAVVEYGANTMKEVLKLTGAMSNSDCQRKNPLGKCCHKIVQEAIDKGLNIRSGLV' A
#
# COMPACT_ATOMS: atom_id res chain seq x y z
N MET A 1 5.43 -6.58 -0.52
CA MET A 1 4.91 -5.22 -0.59
C MET A 1 5.57 -4.41 0.49
N THR A 2 6.39 -3.45 0.08
CA THR A 2 7.09 -2.49 0.96
C THR A 2 6.39 -1.14 0.96
N GLU A 3 6.79 -0.24 1.84
CA GLU A 3 6.27 1.13 1.90
C GLU A 3 6.61 1.91 0.60
N GLU A 4 7.82 1.74 0.08
CA GLU A 4 8.29 2.42 -1.13
C GLU A 4 7.46 2.00 -2.35
N GLU A 5 7.11 0.72 -2.48
CA GLU A 5 6.24 0.23 -3.56
C GLU A 5 4.85 0.88 -3.49
N ILE A 6 4.31 1.07 -2.29
CA ILE A 6 3.01 1.71 -2.06
C ILE A 6 3.09 3.21 -2.40
N ILE A 7 4.11 3.91 -1.90
CA ILE A 7 4.31 5.34 -2.19
C ILE A 7 4.49 5.55 -3.69
N LYS A 8 5.27 4.70 -4.37
CA LYS A 8 5.43 4.76 -5.82
C LYS A 8 4.10 4.55 -6.55
N ALA A 9 3.29 3.57 -6.13
CA ALA A 9 1.93 3.35 -6.65
C ALA A 9 1.05 4.61 -6.56
N VAL A 10 1.14 5.34 -5.45
CA VAL A 10 0.35 6.55 -5.23
C VAL A 10 0.90 7.75 -5.99
N VAL A 11 2.20 8.03 -5.87
CA VAL A 11 2.84 9.25 -6.39
C VAL A 11 3.03 9.18 -7.89
N GLU A 12 3.58 8.08 -8.41
CA GLU A 12 3.91 7.96 -9.84
C GLU A 12 2.76 7.40 -10.68
N TYR A 13 1.99 6.46 -10.12
CA TYR A 13 0.95 5.73 -10.85
C TYR A 13 -0.48 6.17 -10.51
N GLY A 14 -0.64 7.18 -9.64
CA GLY A 14 -1.91 7.83 -9.39
C GLY A 14 -2.91 7.01 -8.57
N ALA A 15 -2.49 5.97 -7.86
CA ALA A 15 -3.37 5.24 -6.95
C ALA A 15 -3.89 6.17 -5.83
N ASN A 16 -5.15 6.01 -5.45
CA ASN A 16 -5.82 6.77 -4.39
C ASN A 16 -6.36 5.87 -3.29
N THR A 17 -6.59 4.60 -3.62
CA THR A 17 -7.27 3.66 -2.75
C THR A 17 -6.44 2.40 -2.53
N MET A 18 -6.69 1.72 -1.41
CA MET A 18 -6.16 0.39 -1.11
C MET A 18 -6.35 -0.57 -2.29
N LYS A 19 -7.54 -0.57 -2.91
CA LYS A 19 -7.87 -1.46 -4.03
C LYS A 19 -6.96 -1.21 -5.24
N GLU A 20 -6.70 0.05 -5.57
CA GLU A 20 -5.82 0.42 -6.68
C GLU A 20 -4.36 0.05 -6.40
N VAL A 21 -3.90 0.30 -5.16
CA VAL A 21 -2.57 -0.12 -4.73
C VAL A 21 -2.41 -1.63 -4.84
N LEU A 22 -3.34 -2.42 -4.31
CA LEU A 22 -3.29 -3.89 -4.41
C LEU A 22 -3.32 -4.37 -5.86
N LYS A 23 -4.07 -3.71 -6.74
CA LYS A 23 -4.11 -4.02 -8.17
C LYS A 23 -2.76 -3.74 -8.84
N LEU A 24 -2.09 -2.65 -8.49
CA LEU A 24 -0.80 -2.26 -9.07
C LEU A 24 0.36 -3.11 -8.53
N THR A 25 0.35 -3.46 -7.25
CA THR A 25 1.43 -4.22 -6.60
C THR A 25 1.25 -5.73 -6.71
N GLY A 26 0.06 -6.21 -7.09
CA GLY A 26 -0.26 -7.63 -7.14
C GLY A 26 -0.38 -8.30 -5.75
N ALA A 27 -0.34 -7.51 -4.68
CA ALA A 27 -0.48 -8.01 -3.32
C ALA A 27 -1.88 -8.60 -3.06
N MET A 28 -1.96 -9.51 -2.09
CA MET A 28 -3.21 -10.16 -1.64
C MET A 28 -3.94 -11.04 -2.66
N SER A 29 -3.29 -11.46 -3.76
CA SER A 29 -3.84 -12.45 -4.72
C SER A 29 -4.12 -13.83 -4.10
N ASN A 30 -3.52 -14.15 -2.94
CA ASN A 30 -3.78 -15.36 -2.15
C ASN A 30 -3.67 -15.04 -0.64
N SER A 31 -4.70 -14.38 -0.12
CA SER A 31 -4.74 -13.73 1.20
C SER A 31 -4.81 -14.71 2.38
N ASP A 32 -3.66 -15.25 2.78
CA ASP A 32 -3.46 -15.97 4.04
C ASP A 32 -2.47 -15.19 4.91
N CYS A 33 -2.93 -14.06 5.46
CA CYS A 33 -2.05 -13.15 6.21
C CYS A 33 -1.47 -13.78 7.47
N GLN A 34 -2.19 -14.71 8.12
CA GLN A 34 -1.70 -15.34 9.34
C GLN A 34 -0.44 -16.18 9.08
N ARG A 35 -0.36 -16.84 7.92
CA ARG A 35 0.78 -17.71 7.58
C ARG A 35 1.81 -17.07 6.65
N LYS A 36 1.36 -16.17 5.76
CA LYS A 36 2.20 -15.63 4.67
C LYS A 36 2.69 -14.21 4.93
N ASN A 37 2.03 -13.45 5.81
CA ASN A 37 2.56 -12.16 6.21
C ASN A 37 3.57 -12.38 7.33
N PRO A 38 4.83 -11.90 7.22
CA PRO A 38 5.81 -11.96 8.30
C PRO A 38 5.33 -11.41 9.64
N LEU A 39 4.34 -10.50 9.63
CA LEU A 39 3.72 -9.95 10.84
C LEU A 39 2.75 -10.91 11.55
N GLY A 40 2.38 -12.02 10.91
CA GLY A 40 1.36 -12.97 11.40
C GLY A 40 -0.07 -12.39 11.47
N LYS A 41 -0.30 -11.20 10.90
CA LYS A 41 -1.59 -10.49 10.92
C LYS A 41 -1.78 -9.65 9.66
N CYS A 42 -3.00 -9.12 9.46
CA CYS A 42 -3.28 -8.22 8.34
C CYS A 42 -2.50 -6.90 8.50
N CYS A 43 -1.86 -6.44 7.43
CA CYS A 43 -1.07 -5.19 7.40
C CYS A 43 -1.90 -3.96 6.98
N HIS A 44 -3.23 -4.06 6.90
CA HIS A 44 -4.12 -3.01 6.37
C HIS A 44 -3.78 -1.60 6.88
N LYS A 45 -3.52 -1.45 8.19
CA LYS A 45 -3.16 -0.16 8.80
C LYS A 45 -1.84 0.40 8.26
N ILE A 46 -0.79 -0.42 8.17
CA ILE A 46 0.53 -0.02 7.66
C ILE A 46 0.41 0.39 6.19
N VAL A 47 -0.38 -0.35 5.41
CA VAL A 47 -0.60 -0.03 4.00
C VAL A 47 -1.38 1.27 3.84
N GLN A 48 -2.40 1.50 4.68
CA GLN A 48 -3.17 2.75 4.66
C GLN A 48 -2.29 3.95 5.03
N GLU A 49 -1.44 3.83 6.05
CA GLU A 49 -0.50 4.89 6.44
C GLU A 49 0.47 5.26 5.30
N ALA A 50 0.98 4.26 4.56
CA ALA A 50 1.81 4.49 3.38
C ALA A 50 1.05 5.16 2.22
N ILE A 51 -0.23 4.82 2.04
CA ILE A 51 -1.10 5.48 1.05
C ILE A 51 -1.28 6.95 1.42
N ASP A 52 -1.65 7.23 2.67
CA ASP A 52 -1.89 8.59 3.17
C ASP A 52 -0.62 9.45 3.03
N LYS A 53 0.54 8.87 3.33
CA LYS A 53 1.85 9.51 3.11
C LYS A 53 2.08 9.83 1.63
N GLY A 54 1.84 8.87 0.73
CA GLY A 54 1.96 9.09 -0.71
C GLY A 54 1.02 10.19 -1.23
N LEU A 55 -0.21 10.25 -0.70
CA LEU A 55 -1.20 11.27 -1.05
C LEU A 55 -0.72 12.65 -0.61
N ASN A 56 -0.19 12.78 0.61
CA ASN A 56 0.36 14.04 1.10
C ASN A 56 1.56 14.52 0.24
N ILE A 57 2.47 13.61 -0.14
CA ILE A 57 3.59 13.93 -1.04
C ILE A 57 3.07 14.45 -2.38
N ARG A 58 2.11 13.74 -2.99
CA ARG A 58 1.57 14.11 -4.30
C ARG A 58 0.78 15.43 -4.27
N SER A 59 0.17 15.74 -3.14
CA SER A 59 -0.53 17.01 -2.89
C SER A 59 0.41 18.17 -2.51
N GLY A 60 1.72 17.93 -2.37
CA GLY A 60 2.69 18.94 -1.95
C GLY A 60 2.54 19.39 -0.49
N LEU A 61 1.92 18.54 0.34
CA LEU A 61 1.71 18.79 1.78
C LEU A 61 2.91 18.35 2.64
N VAL A 62 3.98 17.86 2.02
CA VAL A 62 5.22 17.34 2.65
C VAL A 62 6.44 17.88 1.93
#